data_AF-A0A0C3LGZ3-F1
#
_entry.id   AF-A0A0C3LGZ3-F1
#
_cell.length_a   1.000
_cell.length_b   1.000
_cell.length_c   1.000
_cell.angle_alpha   90.00
_cell.angle_beta   90.00
_cell.angle_gamma   90.00
#
_symmetry.space_group_name_H-M   'P 1'
#
loop_
_entity.id
_entity.type
_entity.pdbx_description
1 polymer ?
#
loop_
_entity_poly.entity_id
_entity_poly.type
_entity_poly.pdbx_seq_one_letter_code
_entity_poly.pdbx_strand_id
1 'polypeptide(L)'
;MELTPDVPTNNTLSSLAREVNLLNDLSHENVVEIVGFVNDVAQRIAWMVFAWERNGNLREFIRSAKWELPERVSLIHDVAKGLTYIHGRDPPICHGDLKSLNILVNQKNRAVITDFGSARAVDSVAEGALKGVRLDKATPTPYPAAMGAQEAETPTAEIDPSRESITMTGPAWTNNIYGVNDIY
;
A
#
# COMPACT_ATOMS: atom_id res chain seq x y z
N MET A 1 8.71 -39.35 1.05
CA MET A 1 7.65 -38.32 0.94
C MET A 1 8.17 -37.33 -0.08
N GLU A 2 7.88 -37.58 -1.36
CA GLU A 2 8.25 -36.65 -2.44
C GLU A 2 7.36 -35.42 -2.30
N LEU A 3 7.99 -34.26 -2.11
CA LEU A 3 7.34 -32.98 -2.25
C LEU A 3 7.12 -32.79 -3.76
N THR A 4 5.94 -33.11 -4.26
CA THR A 4 5.56 -32.69 -5.61
C THR A 4 5.51 -31.16 -5.60
N PRO A 5 6.28 -30.47 -6.46
CA PRO A 5 6.17 -29.02 -6.57
C PRO A 5 4.73 -28.70 -6.98
N ASP A 6 4.09 -27.83 -6.20
CA ASP A 6 2.72 -27.40 -6.42
C ASP A 6 2.65 -26.72 -7.80
N VAL A 7 2.03 -27.37 -8.78
CA VAL A 7 2.04 -26.90 -10.18
C VAL A 7 1.23 -25.61 -10.24
N PRO A 8 1.82 -24.47 -10.63
CA PRO A 8 1.11 -23.20 -10.67
C PRO A 8 -0.10 -23.29 -11.61
N THR A 9 -1.30 -23.02 -11.08
CA THR A 9 -2.54 -23.00 -11.89
C THR A 9 -2.51 -21.83 -12.87
N ASN A 10 -3.29 -21.88 -13.95
CA ASN A 10 -3.30 -20.84 -15.01
C ASN A 10 -3.53 -19.40 -14.46
N ASN A 11 -4.21 -19.29 -13.31
CA ASN A 11 -4.47 -18.03 -12.62
C ASN A 11 -3.22 -17.43 -11.94
N THR A 12 -2.25 -18.26 -11.55
CA THR A 12 -1.01 -17.82 -10.87
C THR A 12 0.02 -17.24 -11.85
N LEU A 13 0.11 -17.79 -13.06
CA LEU A 13 0.98 -17.23 -14.11
C LEU A 13 0.44 -15.89 -14.62
N SER A 14 -0.88 -15.74 -14.70
CA SER A 14 -1.51 -14.47 -15.08
C SER A 14 -1.35 -13.40 -13.99
N SER A 15 -1.43 -13.75 -12.71
CA SER A 15 -1.14 -12.80 -11.62
C SER A 15 0.33 -12.37 -11.60
N LEU A 16 1.28 -13.29 -11.87
CA LEU A 16 2.70 -12.96 -11.93
C LEU A 16 3.02 -12.07 -13.13
N ALA A 17 2.49 -12.37 -14.32
CA ALA A 17 2.68 -11.52 -15.49
C ALA A 17 2.15 -10.10 -15.27
N ARG A 18 1.01 -9.98 -14.57
CA ARG A 18 0.43 -8.69 -14.18
C ARG A 18 1.34 -7.92 -13.22
N GLU A 19 1.90 -8.59 -12.21
CA GLU A 19 2.82 -7.97 -11.27
C GLU A 19 4.12 -7.51 -11.94
N VAL A 20 4.71 -8.34 -12.81
CA VAL A 20 5.90 -7.98 -13.60
C VAL A 20 5.63 -6.75 -14.47
N ASN A 21 4.51 -6.71 -15.17
CA ASN A 21 4.14 -5.56 -16.00
C ASN A 21 3.98 -4.29 -15.15
N LEU A 22 3.35 -4.40 -13.98
CA LEU A 22 3.19 -3.27 -13.07
C LEU A 22 4.55 -2.75 -12.58
N LEU A 23 5.42 -3.65 -12.11
CA LEU A 23 6.74 -3.30 -11.59
C LEU A 23 7.68 -2.71 -12.66
N ASN A 24 7.58 -3.17 -13.91
CA ASN A 24 8.41 -2.68 -15.01
C ASN A 24 8.22 -1.17 -15.29
N ASP A 25 7.06 -0.63 -14.95
CA ASP A 25 6.74 0.79 -15.15
C ASP A 25 7.05 1.65 -13.91
N LEU A 26 7.54 1.05 -12.82
CA LEU A 26 7.90 1.72 -11.57
C LEU A 26 9.41 1.95 -11.49
N SER A 27 9.78 3.18 -11.13
CA SER A 27 11.17 3.57 -10.89
C SER A 27 11.21 4.67 -9.82
N HIS A 28 11.58 4.29 -8.60
CA HIS A 28 11.65 5.19 -7.45
C HIS A 28 12.57 4.63 -6.35
N GLU A 29 13.29 5.49 -5.61
CA GLU A 29 14.26 5.05 -4.57
C GLU A 29 13.65 4.24 -3.41
N ASN A 30 12.33 4.38 -3.19
CA ASN A 30 11.58 3.69 -2.13
C ASN A 30 10.57 2.65 -2.67
N VAL A 31 10.76 2.19 -3.90
CA VAL A 31 9.99 1.10 -4.51
C VAL A 31 10.97 0.08 -5.07
N VAL A 32 10.69 -1.21 -4.88
CA VAL A 32 11.60 -2.28 -5.30
C VAL A 32 11.82 -2.26 -6.81
N GLU A 33 13.06 -2.42 -7.22
CA GLU A 33 13.45 -2.54 -8.63
C GLU A 33 13.46 -4.02 -9.02
N ILE A 34 12.68 -4.36 -10.06
CA ILE A 34 12.74 -5.66 -10.70
C ILE A 34 13.91 -5.68 -11.70
N VAL A 35 14.81 -6.65 -11.55
CA VAL A 35 15.93 -6.87 -12.47
C VAL A 35 15.45 -7.68 -13.68
N GLY A 36 14.51 -8.60 -13.46
CA GLY A 36 13.89 -9.39 -14.53
C GLY A 36 13.09 -10.56 -13.99
N PHE A 37 12.82 -11.53 -14.86
CA PHE A 37 12.14 -12.77 -14.50
C PHE A 37 12.75 -13.95 -15.27
N VAL A 38 12.61 -15.14 -14.71
CA VAL A 38 13.01 -16.42 -15.31
C VAL A 38 11.77 -17.30 -15.41
N ASN A 39 11.54 -17.91 -16.56
CA ASN A 39 10.38 -18.76 -16.81
C ASN A 39 10.82 -20.16 -17.26
N ASP A 40 10.35 -21.19 -16.56
CA ASP A 40 10.41 -22.59 -16.98
C ASP A 40 9.03 -23.01 -17.48
N VAL A 41 8.87 -22.97 -18.81
CA VAL A 41 7.62 -23.34 -19.48
C VAL A 41 7.27 -24.81 -19.29
N ALA A 42 8.26 -25.69 -19.19
CA ALA A 42 8.03 -27.12 -19.04
C ALA A 42 7.48 -27.45 -17.65
N GLN A 43 7.99 -26.77 -16.62
CA GLN A 43 7.54 -26.93 -15.23
C GLN A 43 6.41 -26.00 -14.84
N ARG A 44 6.04 -25.03 -15.71
CA ARG A 44 5.07 -23.96 -15.43
C ARG A 44 5.45 -23.10 -14.22
N ILE A 45 6.74 -22.90 -13.97
CA ILE A 45 7.25 -22.11 -12.86
C ILE A 45 7.88 -20.84 -13.40
N ALA A 46 7.60 -19.70 -12.74
CA ALA A 46 8.27 -18.44 -13.01
C ALA A 46 8.84 -17.87 -11.72
N TRP A 47 10.02 -17.27 -11.82
CA TRP A 47 10.70 -16.57 -10.74
C TRP A 47 10.91 -15.11 -11.11
N MET A 48 10.71 -14.22 -10.16
CA MET A 48 11.05 -12.81 -10.30
C MET A 48 12.39 -12.55 -9.61
N VAL A 49 13.23 -11.73 -10.26
CA VAL A 49 14.56 -11.39 -9.77
C VAL A 49 14.54 -9.91 -9.41
N PHE A 50 14.90 -9.60 -8.16
CA PHE A 50 14.93 -8.25 -7.61
C PHE A 50 16.34 -7.89 -7.17
N ALA A 51 16.59 -6.59 -7.03
CA ALA A 51 17.77 -6.11 -6.33
C ALA A 51 17.76 -6.60 -4.87
N TRP A 52 18.90 -7.06 -4.37
CA TRP A 52 19.00 -7.59 -3.02
C TRP A 52 19.08 -6.46 -1.98
N GLU A 53 18.15 -6.48 -1.02
CA GLU A 53 18.11 -5.53 0.09
C GLU A 53 18.77 -6.10 1.35
N ARG A 54 19.98 -5.59 1.64
CA ARG A 54 20.92 -6.19 2.59
C ARG A 54 20.37 -6.38 4.00
N ASN A 55 19.47 -5.52 4.44
CA ASN A 55 18.99 -5.49 5.81
C ASN A 55 17.65 -6.22 6.00
N GLY A 56 17.16 -6.91 4.97
CA GLY A 56 15.93 -7.70 5.04
C GLY A 56 14.68 -6.84 5.18
N ASN A 57 13.64 -7.39 5.80
CA ASN A 57 12.38 -6.67 5.99
C ASN A 57 12.41 -5.75 7.24
N LEU A 58 11.56 -4.73 7.23
CA LEU A 58 11.49 -3.69 8.25
C LEU A 58 11.16 -4.25 9.64
N ARG A 59 10.34 -5.31 9.73
CA ARG A 59 9.99 -5.94 11.01
C ARG A 59 11.21 -6.50 11.71
N GLU A 60 12.02 -7.27 11.01
CA GLU A 60 13.23 -7.87 11.58
C GLU A 60 14.33 -6.81 11.78
N PHE A 61 14.44 -5.85 10.87
CA PHE A 61 15.40 -4.75 10.97
C PHE A 61 15.18 -3.87 12.21
N ILE A 62 13.94 -3.49 12.52
CA ILE A 62 13.66 -2.67 13.72
C ILE A 62 13.93 -3.48 15.00
N ARG A 63 13.81 -4.82 14.95
CA ARG A 63 14.08 -5.69 16.10
C ARG A 63 15.56 -6.00 16.29
N SER A 64 16.39 -5.84 15.26
CA SER A 64 17.81 -6.21 15.33
C SER A 64 18.66 -5.25 16.17
N ALA A 65 18.17 -4.04 16.46
CA ALA A 65 18.89 -3.03 17.24
C ALA A 65 17.93 -2.05 17.93
N LYS A 66 18.46 -1.27 18.88
CA LYS A 66 17.76 -0.11 19.41
C LYS A 66 17.97 1.06 18.47
N TRP A 67 16.93 1.38 17.71
CA TRP A 67 16.89 2.55 16.84
C TRP A 67 16.33 3.76 17.58
N GLU A 68 17.02 4.89 17.50
CA GLU A 68 16.54 6.17 18.01
C GLU A 68 15.37 6.68 17.16
N LEU A 69 14.64 7.66 17.69
CA LEU A 69 13.43 8.17 17.05
C LEU A 69 13.69 8.75 15.64
N PRO A 70 14.76 9.53 15.38
CA PRO A 70 15.02 10.10 14.06
C PRO A 70 15.15 9.06 12.94
N GLU A 71 15.80 7.92 13.21
CA GLU A 71 16.02 6.83 12.25
C GLU A 71 14.70 6.14 11.91
N ARG A 72 13.84 5.93 12.91
CA ARG A 72 12.50 5.36 12.71
C ARG A 72 11.64 6.30 11.86
N VAL A 73 11.69 7.60 12.13
CA VAL A 73 10.97 8.61 11.35
C VAL A 73 11.49 8.65 9.92
N SER A 74 12.80 8.49 9.69
CA SER A 74 13.38 8.41 8.34
C SER A 74 12.80 7.23 7.54
N LEU A 75 12.65 6.05 8.15
CA LEU A 75 12.06 4.88 7.49
C LEU A 75 10.58 5.10 7.16
N ILE A 76 9.81 5.72 8.05
CA ILE A 76 8.40 6.05 7.81
C ILE A 76 8.29 7.05 6.64
N HIS A 77 9.14 8.06 6.64
CA HIS A 77 9.18 9.07 5.58
C HIS A 77 9.53 8.46 4.21
N ASP A 78 10.45 7.50 4.17
CA ASP A 78 10.79 6.74 2.96
C ASP A 78 9.59 5.93 2.43
N VAL A 79 8.87 5.22 3.31
CA VAL A 79 7.64 4.52 2.91
C VAL A 79 6.60 5.50 2.37
N ALA A 80 6.42 6.64 3.03
CA ALA A 80 5.48 7.67 2.59
C ALA A 80 5.83 8.20 1.18
N LYS A 81 7.12 8.46 0.90
CA LYS A 81 7.58 8.85 -0.44
C LYS A 81 7.28 7.80 -1.50
N GLY A 82 7.55 6.52 -1.21
CA GLY A 82 7.22 5.41 -2.11
C GLY A 82 5.71 5.32 -2.39
N LEU A 83 4.88 5.52 -1.37
CA LEU A 83 3.43 5.55 -1.50
C LEU A 83 2.95 6.75 -2.32
N THR A 84 3.48 7.95 -2.06
CA THR A 84 3.16 9.14 -2.85
C THR A 84 3.49 8.91 -4.32
N TYR A 85 4.63 8.27 -4.61
CA TYR A 85 5.02 7.93 -5.97
C TYR A 85 4.02 6.99 -6.66
N ILE A 86 3.66 5.85 -6.04
CA ILE A 86 2.76 4.88 -6.68
C ILE A 86 1.30 5.37 -6.76
N HIS A 87 0.84 6.15 -5.77
CA HIS A 87 -0.48 6.77 -5.80
C HIS A 87 -0.57 7.92 -6.81
N GLY A 88 0.56 8.56 -7.13
CA GLY A 88 0.64 9.62 -8.14
C GLY A 88 0.81 9.12 -9.58
N ARG A 89 0.81 7.81 -9.81
CA ARG A 89 0.80 7.22 -11.15
C ARG A 89 -0.52 7.52 -11.86
N ASP A 90 -0.52 7.40 -13.18
CA ASP A 90 -1.72 7.50 -14.02
C ASP A 90 -1.87 6.20 -14.84
N PRO A 91 -2.82 5.31 -14.50
CA PRO A 91 -3.75 5.41 -13.36
C PRO A 91 -3.05 5.23 -11.99
N PRO A 92 -3.63 5.76 -10.89
CA PRO A 92 -3.10 5.56 -9.53
C PRO A 92 -2.98 4.08 -9.17
N ILE A 93 -1.89 3.69 -8.52
CA ILE A 93 -1.66 2.29 -8.13
C ILE A 93 -1.85 2.12 -6.62
N CYS A 94 -2.85 1.35 -6.22
CA CYS A 94 -3.01 0.91 -4.83
C CYS A 94 -2.19 -0.35 -4.58
N HIS A 95 -1.30 -0.35 -3.57
CA HIS A 95 -0.46 -1.51 -3.22
C HIS A 95 -1.27 -2.73 -2.74
N GLY A 96 -2.32 -2.52 -1.94
CA GLY A 96 -3.24 -3.57 -1.51
C GLY A 96 -2.80 -4.45 -0.33
N ASP A 97 -1.49 -4.62 -0.08
CA ASP A 97 -0.98 -5.41 1.06
C ASP A 97 0.25 -4.76 1.73
N LEU A 98 0.09 -3.51 2.19
CA LEU A 98 1.18 -2.77 2.82
C LEU A 98 1.33 -3.17 4.30
N LYS A 99 2.45 -3.81 4.64
CA LYS A 99 2.81 -4.24 6.00
C LYS A 99 4.32 -4.26 6.17
N SER A 100 4.82 -4.30 7.41
CA SER A 100 6.27 -4.27 7.69
C SER A 100 7.08 -5.43 7.11
N LEU A 101 6.43 -6.55 6.76
CA LEU A 101 7.05 -7.67 6.04
C LEU A 101 7.28 -7.35 4.55
N ASN A 102 6.48 -6.45 3.98
CA ASN A 102 6.50 -6.01 2.58
C ASN A 102 7.23 -4.67 2.43
N ILE A 103 8.01 -4.27 3.44
CA ILE A 103 8.96 -3.18 3.37
C ILE A 103 10.35 -3.76 3.59
N LEU A 104 11.22 -3.64 2.60
CA LEU A 104 12.63 -4.00 2.71
C LEU A 104 13.46 -2.80 3.18
N VAL A 105 14.65 -3.08 3.70
CA VAL A 105 15.60 -2.07 4.13
C VAL A 105 16.91 -2.29 3.38
N ASN A 106 17.33 -1.25 2.66
CA ASN A 106 18.55 -1.30 1.87
C ASN A 106 19.80 -1.08 2.71
N GLN A 107 20.98 -1.27 2.12
CA GLN A 107 22.27 -1.10 2.79
C GLN A 107 22.52 0.33 3.35
N LYS A 108 21.76 1.33 2.89
CA LYS A 108 21.82 2.72 3.37
C LYS A 108 20.77 3.01 4.45
N ASN A 109 20.14 1.97 5.01
CA ASN A 109 19.04 2.07 5.98
C ASN A 109 17.85 2.88 5.46
N ARG A 110 17.54 2.77 4.16
CA ARG A 110 16.35 3.37 3.55
C ARG A 110 15.29 2.31 3.30
N ALA A 111 14.03 2.68 3.47
CA ALA A 111 12.91 1.78 3.27
C ALA A 111 12.54 1.65 1.79
N VAL A 112 12.19 0.44 1.36
CA VAL A 112 11.83 0.10 -0.03
C VAL A 112 10.56 -0.76 -0.01
N ILE A 113 9.49 -0.31 -0.67
CA ILE A 113 8.22 -1.05 -0.77
C ILE A 113 8.40 -2.23 -1.74
N THR A 114 7.93 -3.42 -1.37
CA THR A 114 7.99 -4.63 -2.19
C THR A 114 6.67 -5.42 -2.13
N ASP A 115 6.58 -6.51 -2.89
CA ASP A 115 5.44 -7.44 -2.96
C ASP A 115 4.17 -6.79 -3.53
N PHE A 116 4.17 -6.61 -4.85
CA PHE A 116 3.10 -5.97 -5.60
C PHE A 116 2.05 -6.98 -6.12
N GLY A 117 2.07 -8.22 -5.62
CA GLY A 117 1.14 -9.28 -6.05
C GLY A 117 -0.33 -8.93 -5.82
N SER A 118 -0.61 -8.08 -4.83
CA SER A 118 -1.96 -7.55 -4.51
C SER A 118 -2.24 -6.14 -5.07
N ALA A 119 -1.25 -5.52 -5.72
CA ALA A 119 -1.36 -4.15 -6.21
C ALA A 119 -2.34 -4.06 -7.37
N ARG A 120 -2.99 -2.91 -7.58
CA ARG A 120 -3.93 -2.69 -8.69
C ARG A 120 -3.95 -1.24 -9.12
N ALA A 121 -4.03 -1.02 -10.43
CA ALA A 121 -4.43 0.27 -10.98
C ALA A 121 -5.87 0.55 -10.55
N VAL A 122 -6.11 1.76 -10.05
CA VAL A 122 -7.44 2.25 -9.69
C VAL A 122 -7.90 3.11 -10.85
N ASP A 123 -8.73 2.56 -11.72
CA ASP A 123 -9.37 3.35 -12.77
C ASP A 123 -10.23 4.42 -12.11
N SER A 124 -9.94 5.69 -12.41
CA SER A 124 -10.72 6.83 -11.94
C SER A 124 -12.03 6.95 -12.69
N VAL A 125 -12.89 5.91 -12.66
CA VAL A 125 -14.32 6.00 -13.00
C VAL A 125 -15.12 4.92 -12.25
N ALA A 126 -15.66 5.25 -11.07
CA ALA A 126 -17.02 4.85 -10.63
C ALA A 126 -17.41 5.47 -9.26
N GLU A 127 -17.91 6.71 -9.30
CA GLU A 127 -18.93 7.20 -8.33
C GLU A 127 -20.27 6.40 -8.41
N GLY A 128 -20.31 5.25 -9.09
CA GLY A 128 -21.54 4.51 -9.40
C GLY A 128 -21.78 3.21 -8.61
N ALA A 129 -20.85 2.78 -7.75
CA ALA A 129 -20.91 1.45 -7.11
C ALA A 129 -21.47 1.43 -5.67
N LEU A 130 -22.03 2.54 -5.18
CA LEU A 130 -22.80 2.57 -3.92
C LEU A 130 -24.32 2.46 -4.19
N LYS A 131 -24.75 1.55 -5.07
CA LYS A 131 -26.16 1.13 -5.18
C LYS A 131 -26.35 -0.21 -4.49
N GLY A 132 -26.33 -0.20 -3.16
CA GLY A 132 -26.54 -1.41 -2.35
C GLY A 132 -26.98 -1.18 -0.91
N VAL A 133 -26.98 0.07 -0.42
CA VAL A 133 -27.50 0.39 0.90
C VAL A 133 -28.88 1.00 0.74
N ARG A 134 -29.90 0.33 1.30
CA ARG A 134 -31.24 0.88 1.46
C ARG A 134 -31.14 2.14 2.32
N LEU A 135 -31.20 3.32 1.69
CA LEU A 135 -31.58 4.55 2.39
C LEU A 135 -33.11 4.53 2.54
N ASP A 136 -33.56 4.42 3.78
CA ASP A 136 -34.83 4.96 4.20
C ASP A 136 -34.92 6.46 3.88
N LYS A 137 -36.12 6.85 3.44
CA LYS A 137 -36.39 8.11 2.77
C LYS A 137 -36.13 9.31 3.68
N ALA A 138 -35.16 10.16 3.30
CA ALA A 138 -35.14 11.56 3.66
C ALA A 138 -35.24 12.41 2.38
N THR A 139 -36.25 13.27 2.34
CA THR A 139 -36.65 14.13 1.22
C THR A 139 -35.53 15.06 0.76
N PRO A 140 -35.27 15.22 -0.56
CA PRO A 140 -34.28 16.18 -1.03
C PRO A 140 -34.84 17.60 -0.99
N THR A 141 -34.21 18.48 -0.20
CA THR A 141 -34.40 19.93 -0.34
C THR A 141 -33.56 20.43 -1.52
N PRO A 142 -34.09 21.34 -2.37
CA PRO A 142 -33.33 21.87 -3.51
C PRO A 142 -32.26 22.85 -3.00
N TYR A 143 -31.00 22.65 -3.40
CA TYR A 143 -29.96 23.68 -3.27
C TYR A 143 -30.28 24.87 -4.19
N PRO A 144 -30.31 26.12 -3.69
CA PRO A 144 -30.20 27.27 -4.56
C PRO A 144 -28.73 27.49 -4.94
N ALA A 145 -28.53 27.76 -6.24
CA ALA A 145 -27.27 28.15 -6.83
C ALA A 145 -26.77 29.49 -6.26
N ALA A 146 -25.53 29.54 -5.78
CA ALA A 146 -24.65 30.70 -5.86
C ALA A 146 -23.23 30.32 -5.39
N MET A 147 -22.25 30.87 -6.09
CA MET A 147 -20.81 30.71 -5.93
C MET A 147 -20.30 31.16 -4.55
N GLY A 148 -19.26 30.49 -4.04
CA GLY A 148 -18.42 30.98 -2.96
C GLY A 148 -17.38 29.93 -2.56
N ALA A 149 -16.09 30.27 -2.65
CA ALA A 149 -14.99 29.41 -2.19
C ALA A 149 -15.16 29.01 -0.72
N GLN A 150 -14.88 27.76 -0.36
CA GLN A 150 -14.79 27.34 1.03
C GLN A 150 -13.64 26.35 1.25
N GLU A 151 -13.00 26.54 2.39
CA GLU A 151 -11.64 26.17 2.77
C GLU A 151 -11.39 24.66 2.84
N ALA A 152 -10.17 24.25 2.50
CA ALA A 152 -9.67 22.91 2.82
C ALA A 152 -9.45 22.82 4.33
N GLU A 153 -10.23 22.00 5.02
CA GLU A 153 -10.09 21.77 6.47
C GLU A 153 -8.71 21.19 6.80
N THR A 154 -8.02 21.82 7.75
CA THR A 154 -6.71 21.38 8.27
C THR A 154 -6.87 20.13 9.14
N PRO A 155 -6.05 19.08 8.95
CA PRO A 155 -6.14 17.87 9.76
C PRO A 155 -5.74 18.16 11.21
N THR A 156 -6.50 17.60 12.15
CA THR A 156 -6.29 17.79 13.59
C THR A 156 -5.93 16.46 14.24
N ALA A 157 -4.92 16.48 15.12
CA ALA A 157 -4.49 15.32 15.88
C ALA A 157 -4.71 15.58 17.37
N GLU A 158 -5.52 14.72 18.01
CA GLU A 158 -5.78 14.78 19.43
C GLU A 158 -5.12 13.59 20.15
N ILE A 159 -4.48 13.88 21.27
CA ILE A 159 -3.78 12.90 22.11
C ILE A 159 -4.58 12.73 23.40
N ASP A 160 -4.97 11.49 23.71
CA ASP A 160 -5.62 11.16 24.97
C ASP A 160 -4.62 11.36 26.14
N PRO A 161 -5.01 12.06 27.23
CA PRO A 161 -4.17 12.21 28.43
C PRO A 161 -3.71 10.90 29.08
N SER A 162 -4.29 9.74 28.73
CA SER A 162 -3.81 8.40 29.12
C SER A 162 -2.49 7.97 28.42
N ARG A 163 -2.08 8.67 27.35
CA ARG A 163 -0.91 8.39 26.47
C ARG A 163 -0.97 7.08 25.68
N GLU A 164 -2.10 6.39 25.62
CA GLU A 164 -2.21 5.08 24.94
C GLU A 164 -2.81 5.15 23.53
N SER A 165 -3.33 6.31 23.09
CA SER A 165 -3.85 6.48 21.74
C SER A 165 -3.67 7.90 21.17
N ILE A 166 -3.53 7.98 19.84
CA ILE A 166 -3.56 9.23 19.06
C ILE A 166 -4.62 9.06 17.98
N THR A 167 -5.55 9.99 17.89
CA THR A 167 -6.58 10.00 16.84
C THR A 167 -6.30 11.14 15.86
N MET A 168 -6.30 10.83 14.56
CA MET A 168 -6.14 11.82 13.50
C MET A 168 -7.41 11.86 12.65
N THR A 169 -8.01 13.05 12.52
CA THR A 169 -9.15 13.29 11.64
C THR A 169 -8.77 14.27 10.54
N GLY A 170 -9.19 13.94 9.31
CA GLY A 170 -8.95 14.71 8.10
C GLY A 170 -10.14 14.63 7.14
N PRO A 171 -10.13 15.40 6.03
CA PRO A 171 -11.26 15.50 5.12
C PRO A 171 -11.63 14.14 4.53
N ALA A 172 -12.91 13.98 4.17
CA ALA A 172 -13.63 12.72 3.95
C ALA A 172 -13.00 11.65 3.02
N TRP A 173 -11.90 11.94 2.33
CA TRP A 173 -11.11 11.00 1.55
C TRP A 173 -9.97 10.31 2.35
N THR A 174 -9.76 10.66 3.62
CA THR A 174 -8.68 10.10 4.47
C THR A 174 -9.09 8.93 5.39
N ASN A 175 -9.82 7.93 4.86
CA ASN A 175 -10.23 6.67 5.52
C ASN A 175 -11.47 6.68 6.42
N ASN A 176 -12.29 5.65 6.20
CA ASN A 176 -13.28 5.14 7.14
C ASN A 176 -12.68 3.88 7.81
N ILE A 177 -12.05 4.03 8.97
CA ILE A 177 -11.56 2.89 9.76
C ILE A 177 -12.62 2.59 10.81
N TYR A 178 -13.55 1.70 10.49
CA TYR A 178 -14.41 1.11 11.51
C TYR A 178 -13.56 0.23 12.40
N GLY A 179 -13.61 0.52 13.71
CA GLY A 179 -12.87 -0.21 14.72
C GLY A 179 -13.23 -1.69 14.75
N VAL A 180 -12.20 -2.49 15.00
CA VAL A 180 -12.37 -3.77 15.67
C VAL A 180 -11.25 -3.84 16.70
N ASN A 181 -11.68 -3.81 17.96
CA ASN A 181 -10.87 -4.20 19.11
C ASN A 181 -10.32 -5.60 18.87
N ASP A 182 -9.03 -5.82 19.11
CA ASP A 182 -8.62 -7.03 19.81
C ASP A 182 -7.38 -6.74 20.64
N ILE A 183 -7.49 -7.22 21.88
CA ILE A 183 -6.62 -7.00 23.03
C ILE A 183 -5.81 -8.30 23.20
N TYR A 184 -4.51 -8.14 23.48
CA TYR A 184 -3.41 -9.12 23.62
C TYR A 184 -2.65 -9.53 22.35
#